data_AF-A0A945BJ43-F1
#
_entry.id   AF-A0A945BJ43-F1
#
_cell.length_a   1.000
_cell.length_b   1.000
_cell.length_c   1.000
_cell.angle_alpha   90.00
_cell.angle_beta   90.00
_cell.angle_gamma   90.00
#
_symmetry.space_group_name_H-M   'P 1'
#
loop_
_entity.id
_entity.type
_entity.pdbx_description
1 polymer ?
#
loop_
_entity_poly.entity_id
_entity_poly.type
_entity_poly.pdbx_seq_one_letter_code
_entity_poly.pdbx_strand_id
1 'polypeptide(L)' 'PMRIHPSEPFFNFAPSQTGDWEIKPGEDYVSRYRFVVTDGKPDAELLERQWRDYAPPPRVEVYAAE' A
#
# COMPACT_ATOMS: atom_id res chain seq x y z
N PRO A 1 3.48 11.25 1.64
CA PRO A 1 4.90 11.35 1.20
C PRO A 1 5.76 10.35 1.98
N MET A 2 6.88 9.93 1.39
CA MET A 2 7.83 9.02 2.03
C MET A 2 9.07 9.81 2.45
N ARG A 3 9.51 9.61 3.69
CA ARG A 3 10.75 10.17 4.24
C ARG A 3 11.66 9.04 4.71
N ILE A 4 12.88 8.97 4.20
CA ILE A 4 13.91 8.05 4.68
C ILE A 4 14.75 8.79 5.72
N HIS A 5 15.01 8.18 6.88
CA HIS A 5 15.89 8.80 7.87
C HIS A 5 17.34 8.76 7.39
N PRO A 6 18.12 9.85 7.51
CA PRO A 6 19.48 9.90 6.95
C PRO A 6 20.48 9.00 7.68
N SER A 7 20.27 8.69 8.97
CA SER A 7 21.26 8.01 9.82
C SER A 7 20.72 6.80 10.60
N GLU A 8 19.41 6.56 10.58
CA GLU A 8 18.78 5.50 11.37
C GLU A 8 17.97 4.61 10.42
N PRO A 9 17.83 3.31 10.69
CA PRO A 9 17.26 2.36 9.74
C PRO A 9 15.73 2.37 9.79
N PHE A 10 15.12 3.54 9.54
CA PHE A 10 13.67 3.66 9.43
C PHE A 10 13.28 4.61 8.30
N PHE A 11 12.08 4.40 7.77
CA PHE A 11 11.40 5.34 6.91
C PHE A 11 10.02 5.64 7.49
N ASN A 12 9.46 6.77 7.09
CA ASN A 12 8.13 7.21 7.47
C ASN A 12 7.28 7.40 6.22
N PHE A 13 6.09 6.80 6.23
CA PHE A 13 5.03 7.08 5.28
C PHE A 13 3.94 7.89 5.97
N ALA A 14 3.80 9.16 5.60
CA ALA A 14 2.86 10.08 6.21
C ALA A 14 2.12 10.90 5.13
N PRO A 15 1.03 10.35 4.56
CA PRO A 15 0.15 11.07 3.61
C PRO A 15 -0.37 12.40 4.16
N SER A 16 -0.51 12.52 5.48
CA SER A 16 -0.90 13.75 6.17
C SER A 16 -0.04 14.97 5.87
N GLN A 17 1.22 14.79 5.45
CA GLN A 17 2.12 15.92 5.18
C GLN A 17 1.89 16.58 3.81
N THR A 18 1.06 16.00 2.92
CA THR A 18 0.79 16.60 1.59
C THR A 18 -0.26 17.71 1.59
N GLY A 19 -0.88 18.01 2.72
CA GLY A 19 -1.83 19.10 2.85
C GLY A 19 -2.78 18.89 4.03
N ASP A 20 -3.76 19.78 4.12
CA ASP A 20 -4.78 19.73 5.18
C ASP A 20 -5.64 18.47 5.04
N TRP A 21 -5.90 17.83 6.18
CA TRP A 21 -6.75 16.65 6.30
C TRP A 21 -7.28 16.57 7.73
N GLU A 22 -8.37 15.83 7.92
CA GLU A 22 -8.99 15.61 9.24
C GLU A 22 -9.57 14.20 9.36
N ILE A 23 -9.77 13.76 10.60
CA ILE A 23 -10.59 12.58 10.94
C ILE A 23 -11.88 13.13 11.56
N LYS A 24 -13.01 12.92 10.87
CA LYS A 24 -14.30 13.50 11.27
C LYS A 24 -15.02 12.60 12.28
N PRO A 25 -15.76 13.18 13.25
CA PRO A 25 -16.63 12.40 14.12
C PRO A 25 -17.67 11.62 13.30
N GLY A 26 -17.76 10.31 13.54
CA GLY A 26 -18.75 9.43 12.89
C GLY A 26 -18.38 8.97 11.48
N GLU A 27 -17.20 9.34 10.95
CA GLU A 27 -16.69 8.84 9.67
C GLU A 27 -15.46 7.95 9.88
N ASP A 28 -15.44 6.79 9.24
CA ASP A 28 -14.27 5.90 9.25
C ASP A 28 -13.19 6.44 8.31
N TYR A 29 -12.03 6.75 8.88
CA TYR A 29 -10.82 6.98 8.08
C TYR A 29 -10.11 5.65 7.81
N VAL A 30 -10.16 5.17 6.55
CA VAL A 30 -9.53 3.91 6.16
C VAL A 30 -8.27 4.17 5.32
N SER A 31 -7.10 3.96 5.93
CA SER A 31 -5.81 3.95 5.22
C SER A 31 -5.44 2.53 4.82
N ARG A 32 -5.30 2.28 3.52
CA ARG A 32 -4.90 0.98 2.98
C ARG A 32 -3.46 1.07 2.46
N TYR A 33 -2.57 0.26 2.99
CA TYR A 33 -1.17 0.17 2.54
C TYR A 33 -0.65 -1.27 2.56
N ARG A 34 0.41 -1.55 1.79
CA ARG A 34 1.14 -2.83 1.76
C ARG A 34 2.64 -2.55 1.75
N PHE A 35 3.39 -3.19 2.65
CA PHE A 35 4.84 -3.20 2.61
C PHE A 35 5.32 -4.48 1.93
N VAL A 36 6.26 -4.34 0.99
CA VAL A 36 6.99 -5.45 0.37
C VAL A 36 8.44 -5.31 0.82
N VAL A 37 8.90 -6.23 1.66
CA VAL A 37 10.25 -6.21 2.26
C VAL A 37 10.99 -7.46 1.81
N THR A 38 12.15 -7.26 1.19
CA THR A 38 13.00 -8.34 0.65
C THR A 38 14.45 -8.08 1.03
N ASP A 39 15.23 -9.14 1.20
CA ASP A 39 16.68 -9.11 1.47
C ASP A 39 17.54 -9.12 0.19
N GLY A 40 16.92 -9.08 -0.99
CA GLY A 40 17.56 -9.07 -2.31
C GLY A 40 17.51 -7.72 -3.04
N LYS A 41 18.12 -7.68 -4.23
CA LYS A 41 17.96 -6.56 -5.17
C LYS A 41 16.48 -6.44 -5.58
N PRO A 42 16.00 -5.23 -5.93
CA PRO A 42 14.65 -5.07 -6.46
C PRO A 42 14.40 -5.99 -7.66
N ASP A 43 13.34 -6.79 -7.58
CA ASP A 43 12.88 -7.67 -8.63
C ASP A 43 11.62 -7.04 -9.26
N ALA A 44 11.74 -6.59 -10.51
CA ALA A 44 10.67 -5.87 -11.20
C ALA A 44 9.43 -6.75 -11.43
N GLU A 45 9.61 -8.04 -11.74
CA GLU A 45 8.49 -8.95 -12.00
C GLU A 45 7.71 -9.22 -10.70
N LEU A 46 8.45 -9.50 -9.61
CA LEU A 46 7.85 -9.68 -8.29
C LEU A 46 7.10 -8.42 -7.85
N LEU A 47 7.73 -7.25 -7.95
CA LEU A 47 7.15 -5.99 -7.49
C LEU A 47 5.89 -5.61 -8.28
N GLU A 48 5.89 -5.82 -9.60
CA GLU A 48 4.69 -5.59 -10.42
C GLU A 48 3.55 -6.55 -10.10
N ARG A 49 3.87 -7.83 -9.86
CA ARG A 49 2.85 -8.78 -9.40
C ARG A 49 2.27 -8.35 -8.05
N GLN A 50 3.10 -8.01 -7.07
CA GLN A 50 2.65 -7.57 -5.75
C GLN A 50 1.78 -6.31 -5.81
N TRP A 51 2.07 -5.39 -6.76
CA TRP A 51 1.27 -4.20 -7.03
C TRP A 51 -0.08 -4.55 -7.64
N ARG A 52 -0.10 -5.37 -8.70
CA ARG A 52 -1.34 -5.82 -9.36
C ARG A 52 -2.25 -6.61 -8.42
N ASP A 53 -1.68 -7.43 -7.53
CA ASP A 53 -2.44 -8.18 -6.53
C ASP A 53 -3.04 -7.26 -5.45
N TYR A 54 -2.52 -6.03 -5.28
CA TYR A 54 -2.97 -5.10 -4.23
C TYR A 54 -3.96 -4.05 -4.74
N ALA A 55 -3.59 -3.32 -5.79
CA ALA A 55 -4.33 -2.13 -6.22
C ALA A 55 -5.52 -2.48 -7.13
N PRO A 56 -5.36 -3.36 -8.13
CA PRO A 56 -6.46 -3.97 -8.88
C PRO A 56 -6.64 -5.46 -8.53
N PRO A 57 -7.15 -5.83 -7.34
CA PRO A 57 -7.32 -7.25 -7.00
C PRO A 57 -8.21 -7.95 -8.04
N PRO A 58 -7.89 -9.21 -8.43
CA PRO A 58 -8.67 -9.93 -9.42
C PRO A 58 -10.12 -10.10 -8.96
N ARG A 59 -11.06 -9.80 -9.85
CA ARG A 59 -12.50 -10.04 -9.63
C ARG A 59 -12.81 -11.48 -9.99
N VAL A 60 -13.42 -12.20 -9.05
CA VAL A 60 -13.87 -13.58 -9.26
C VAL A 60 -15.39 -13.58 -9.40
N GLU A 61 -15.89 -14.21 -10.46
CA GLU A 61 -17.31 -14.48 -10.67
C GLU A 61 -17.51 -16.00 -10.68
N VAL A 62 -18.43 -16.47 -9.83
CA VAL A 62 -18.73 -17.91 -9.68
C VAL A 62 -20.09 -18.18 -10.32
N TYR A 63 -20.12 -19.19 -11.18
CA TYR A 63 -21.34 -19.64 -11.85
C TYR A 63 -21.69 -21.04 -11.34
N ALA A 64 -22.99 -21.32 -11.20
CA ALA A 64 -23.46 -22.66 -10.86
C ALA A 64 -23.15 -23.63 -12.02
N ALA A 65 -22.80 -24.87 -11.68
CA ALA A 65 -22.73 -25.93 -12.69
C ALA A 65 -24.17 -26.24 -13.16
N GLU A 66 -24.36 -26.31 -14.48
CA GLU A 66 -25.59 -26.83 -15.10
C GLU A 66 -25.75 -28.33 -14.86
#